data_AF-A0A8B6GUX0-F1
#
_entry.id   AF-A0A8B6GUX0-F1
#
_cell.length_a   1.000
_cell.length_b   1.000
_cell.length_c   1.000
_cell.angle_alpha   90.00
_cell.angle_beta   90.00
_cell.angle_gamma   90.00
#
_symmetry.space_group_name_H-M   'P 1'
#
loop_
_entity.id
_entity.type
_entity.pdbx_description
1 polymer ?
#
loop_
_entity_poly.entity_id
_entity_poly.type
_entity_poly.pdbx_seq_one_letter_code
_entity_poly.pdbx_strand_id
1 'polypeptide(L)'
;MPPFLNRLRDGVDITKLDLLPLDLSSTDGFRYPVFDFSCDLGITKILYGVEYDIPDQVWSIVNTPSGWLNSNIEILKTSHAVKKSMASKVDVGIKKGYFLQVVLTKHSMTI
;
A
#
# COMPACT_ATOMS: atom_id res chain seq x y z
N MET A 1 -17.39 7.68 -1.24
CA MET A 1 -16.14 7.27 -0.57
C MET A 1 -14.90 7.77 -1.31
N PRO A 2 -13.88 8.29 -0.61
CA PRO A 2 -12.65 8.79 -1.21
C PRO A 2 -11.87 7.75 -2.03
N PRO A 3 -11.12 8.16 -3.06
CA PRO A 3 -10.25 7.27 -3.82
C PRO A 3 -9.17 6.64 -2.93
N PHE A 4 -8.70 5.44 -3.30
CA PHE A 4 -7.71 4.61 -2.59
C PHE A 4 -8.11 4.09 -1.21
N LEU A 5 -9.16 4.62 -0.58
CA LEU A 5 -9.63 4.16 0.73
C LEU A 5 -10.08 2.70 0.74
N ASN A 6 -10.56 2.20 -0.41
CA ASN A 6 -10.88 0.79 -0.64
C ASN A 6 -9.74 -0.17 -0.29
N ARG A 7 -8.47 0.24 -0.39
CA ARG A 7 -7.35 -0.64 -0.08
C ARG A 7 -7.24 -0.97 1.42
N LEU A 8 -7.86 -0.17 2.30
CA LEU A 8 -7.84 -0.45 3.74
C LEU A 8 -8.68 -1.68 4.12
N ARG A 9 -9.67 -2.04 3.30
CA ARG A 9 -10.49 -3.24 3.52
C ARG A 9 -9.95 -4.48 2.81
N ASP A 10 -9.03 -4.33 1.88
CA ASP A 10 -8.53 -5.44 1.08
C ASP A 10 -7.56 -6.30 1.91
N GLY A 11 -7.70 -7.62 1.80
CA GLY A 11 -6.70 -8.54 2.33
C GLY A 11 -5.35 -8.37 1.63
N VAL A 12 -4.26 -8.76 2.30
CA VAL A 12 -2.92 -8.62 1.75
C VAL A 12 -2.17 -9.95 1.76
N ASP A 13 -1.74 -10.39 0.57
CA ASP A 13 -0.79 -11.47 0.37
C ASP A 13 0.65 -10.93 0.40
N ILE A 14 1.25 -11.03 1.58
CA ILE A 14 2.61 -10.55 1.87
C ILE A 14 3.71 -11.21 0.99
N THR A 15 3.42 -12.34 0.34
CA THR A 15 4.39 -12.98 -0.55
C THR A 15 4.48 -12.27 -1.91
N LYS A 16 3.42 -11.54 -2.27
CA LYS A 16 3.24 -10.83 -3.54
C LYS A 16 3.19 -9.31 -3.43
N LEU A 17 2.98 -8.79 -2.22
CA LEU A 17 2.85 -7.36 -1.95
C LEU A 17 4.08 -6.58 -2.45
N ASP A 18 3.90 -5.79 -3.51
CA ASP A 18 4.90 -4.82 -3.98
C ASP A 18 4.54 -3.44 -3.43
N LEU A 19 5.44 -2.88 -2.61
CA LEU A 19 5.31 -1.53 -2.07
C LEU A 19 5.86 -0.46 -3.04
N LEU A 20 6.50 -0.89 -4.13
CA LEU A 20 7.11 -0.04 -5.15
C LEU A 20 6.72 -0.53 -6.56
N PRO A 21 5.40 -0.65 -6.87
CA PRO A 21 4.97 -1.10 -8.18
C PRO A 21 5.27 -0.04 -9.24
N LEU A 22 5.69 -0.48 -10.43
CA LEU A 22 5.84 0.40 -11.59
C LEU A 22 4.47 0.77 -12.18
N ASP A 23 3.50 -0.12 -12.01
CA ASP A 23 2.11 0.07 -12.41
C ASP A 23 1.22 0.21 -11.16
N LEU A 24 0.77 1.44 -10.90
CA LEU A 24 -0.09 1.77 -9.76
C LEU A 24 -1.52 1.21 -9.89
N SER A 25 -1.91 0.79 -11.10
CA SER A 25 -3.19 0.13 -11.36
C SER A 25 -3.16 -1.36 -10.99
N SER A 26 -1.98 -1.95 -10.83
CA SER A 26 -1.84 -3.34 -10.40
C SER A 26 -2.36 -3.52 -8.97
N THR A 27 -2.92 -4.70 -8.73
CA THR A 27 -3.41 -5.15 -7.42
C THR A 27 -2.41 -6.11 -6.77
N ASP A 28 -1.13 -6.01 -7.10
CA ASP A 28 -0.11 -7.00 -6.73
C ASP A 28 0.02 -7.14 -5.20
N GLY A 29 -0.48 -8.27 -4.71
CA GLY A 29 -0.54 -8.59 -3.28
C GLY A 29 -1.79 -8.12 -2.57
N PHE A 30 -2.65 -7.31 -3.17
CA PHE A 30 -4.00 -7.08 -2.64
C PHE A 30 -4.93 -8.24 -3.02
N ARG A 31 -5.81 -8.61 -2.10
CA ARG A 31 -6.77 -9.70 -2.21
C ARG A 31 -8.18 -9.15 -2.00
N TYR A 32 -9.15 -10.06 -1.94
CA TYR A 32 -10.54 -9.70 -1.68
C TYR A 32 -10.70 -8.92 -0.37
N PRO A 33 -11.74 -8.07 -0.28
CA PRO A 33 -12.11 -7.40 0.95
C PRO A 33 -12.25 -8.39 2.11
N VAL A 34 -11.65 -8.07 3.25
CA VAL A 34 -11.78 -8.83 4.50
C VAL A 34 -12.92 -8.31 5.38
N PHE A 35 -13.39 -7.09 5.12
CA PHE A 35 -14.57 -6.50 5.73
C PHE A 35 -15.21 -5.50 4.76
N ASP A 36 -16.44 -5.09 5.06
CA ASP A 36 -17.13 -4.02 4.35
C ASP A 36 -17.17 -2.75 5.19
N PHE A 37 -17.12 -1.61 4.50
CA PHE A 37 -17.30 -0.32 5.13
C PHE A 37 -18.78 -0.08 5.43
N SER A 38 -19.03 0.53 6.59
CA SER A 38 -20.31 1.15 6.92
C SER A 38 -20.14 2.67 6.91
N CYS A 39 -21.21 3.39 6.58
CA CYS A 39 -21.26 4.85 6.60
C CYS A 39 -22.49 5.32 7.40
N ASP A 40 -22.79 4.64 8.49
CA ASP A 40 -24.05 4.82 9.22
C ASP A 40 -24.02 6.10 10.07
N LEU A 41 -22.82 6.62 10.39
CA LEU A 41 -22.64 7.84 11.17
C LEU A 41 -22.83 9.13 10.34
N GLY A 42 -22.94 9.03 9.00
CA GLY A 42 -23.14 10.17 8.12
C GLY A 42 -21.99 11.19 8.11
N ILE A 43 -20.77 10.73 8.41
CA ILE A 43 -19.57 11.59 8.43
C ILE A 43 -19.14 11.85 6.98
N THR A 44 -19.10 13.12 6.57
CA THR A 44 -18.62 13.52 5.24
C THR A 44 -17.35 14.36 5.31
N LYS A 45 -16.59 14.37 4.21
CA LYS A 45 -15.42 15.22 4.04
C LYS A 45 -15.26 15.72 2.61
N ILE A 46 -14.95 17.00 2.46
CA ILE A 46 -14.63 17.59 1.17
C ILE A 46 -13.15 17.35 0.84
N LEU A 47 -12.90 16.65 -0.27
CA LEU A 47 -11.57 16.39 -0.82
C LEU A 47 -11.56 16.86 -2.27
N TYR A 48 -10.62 17.76 -2.62
CA TYR A 48 -10.51 18.33 -3.97
C TYR A 48 -11.81 18.96 -4.50
N GLY A 49 -12.61 19.57 -3.61
CA GLY A 49 -13.89 20.20 -3.96
C GLY A 49 -15.06 19.21 -4.15
N VAL A 50 -14.86 17.92 -3.90
CA VAL A 50 -15.90 16.89 -3.95
C VAL A 50 -16.18 16.39 -2.52
N GLU A 51 -17.46 16.31 -2.14
CA GLU A 51 -17.88 15.74 -0.88
C GLU A 51 -17.92 14.20 -0.95
N TYR A 52 -17.34 13.55 0.06
CA TYR A 52 -17.31 12.10 0.16
C TYR A 52 -17.76 11.62 1.54
N ASP A 53 -18.52 10.54 1.57
CA ASP A 53 -18.79 9.79 2.80
C ASP A 53 -17.51 9.10 3.30
N ILE A 54 -17.28 9.22 4.60
CA ILE A 54 -16.17 8.61 5.32
C ILE A 54 -16.69 7.39 6.08
N PRO A 55 -16.10 6.20 5.86
CA PRO A 55 -16.49 5.01 6.60
C PRO A 55 -16.30 5.14 8.11
N ASP A 56 -17.17 4.50 8.88
CA ASP A 56 -17.16 4.53 10.35
C ASP A 56 -15.87 3.93 10.94
N GLN A 57 -15.21 3.04 10.19
CA GLN A 57 -13.94 2.41 10.55
C GLN A 57 -12.72 3.35 10.31
N VAL A 58 -12.91 4.50 9.66
CA VAL A 58 -11.83 5.43 9.30
C VAL A 58 -11.86 6.63 10.23
N TRP A 59 -10.84 6.74 11.08
CA TRP A 59 -10.75 7.81 12.08
C TRP A 59 -10.55 9.21 11.49
N SER A 60 -9.65 9.34 10.51
CA SER A 60 -9.33 10.64 9.89
C SER A 60 -8.65 10.45 8.54
N ILE A 61 -8.89 11.41 7.64
CA ILE A 61 -8.21 11.52 6.35
C ILE A 61 -7.48 12.86 6.32
N VAL A 62 -6.17 12.86 6.08
CA VAL A 62 -5.39 14.10 5.99
C VAL A 62 -4.86 14.23 4.56
N ASN A 63 -5.06 15.40 3.95
CA ASN A 63 -4.47 15.70 2.65
C ASN A 63 -3.01 16.11 2.86
N THR A 64 -2.09 15.22 2.54
CA THR A 64 -0.67 15.58 2.46
C THR A 64 -0.39 16.26 1.11
N PRO A 65 0.21 17.46 1.08
CA PRO A 65 0.59 18.11 -0.17
C PRO A 65 1.47 17.17 -1.01
N SER A 66 1.09 16.93 -2.27
CA SER A 66 1.81 16.02 -3.18
C SER A 66 3.21 16.51 -3.59
N GLY A 67 3.69 17.63 -3.04
CA GLY A 67 4.89 18.34 -3.48
C GLY A 67 6.21 17.92 -2.85
N TRP A 68 6.23 16.99 -1.89
CA TRP A 68 7.48 16.50 -1.30
C TRP A 68 7.80 15.11 -1.84
N LEU A 69 8.25 15.06 -3.10
CA LEU A 69 9.00 13.93 -3.63
C LEU A 69 10.35 13.88 -2.89
N ASN A 70 10.37 13.27 -1.71
CA ASN A 70 11.62 12.84 -1.08
C ASN A 70 12.15 11.64 -1.88
N SER A 71 12.92 11.93 -2.94
CA SER A 71 13.63 10.93 -3.72
C SER A 71 14.86 10.46 -2.96
N ASN A 72 14.65 9.61 -1.95
CA ASN A 72 15.75 8.86 -1.34
C ASN A 72 16.10 7.66 -2.24
N ILE A 73 17.25 7.73 -2.91
CA ILE A 73 17.78 6.62 -3.69
C ILE A 73 18.50 5.68 -2.71
N GLU A 74 17.85 4.55 -2.39
CA GLU A 74 18.45 3.47 -1.61
C GLU A 74 18.86 2.32 -2.54
N ILE A 75 20.16 2.02 -2.61
CA ILE A 75 20.68 0.91 -3.44
C ILE A 75 20.72 -0.36 -2.58
N LEU A 76 19.79 -1.28 -2.84
CA LEU A 76 19.69 -2.56 -2.14
C LEU A 76 20.36 -3.67 -2.97
N LYS A 77 21.56 -4.08 -2.55
CA LYS A 77 22.38 -5.06 -3.31
C LYS A 77 21.96 -6.52 -3.16
N THR A 78 21.25 -6.87 -2.08
CA THR A 78 20.89 -8.27 -1.78
C THR A 78 19.40 -8.44 -1.64
N SER A 79 18.89 -9.62 -2.01
CA SER A 79 17.50 -10.00 -1.81
C SER A 79 17.06 -9.90 -0.35
N HIS A 80 17.97 -10.18 0.59
CA HIS A 80 17.72 -9.99 2.01
C HIS A 80 17.54 -8.51 2.37
N ALA A 81 18.35 -7.61 1.80
CA ALA A 81 18.21 -6.17 2.02
C ALA A 81 16.89 -5.63 1.46
N VAL A 82 16.47 -6.10 0.27
CA VAL A 82 15.14 -5.79 -0.30
C VAL A 82 14.02 -6.22 0.64
N LYS A 83 14.04 -7.47 1.11
CA LYS A 83 13.04 -7.98 2.06
C LYS A 83 13.02 -7.20 3.36
N LYS A 84 14.18 -6.84 3.90
CA LYS A 84 14.29 -6.06 5.14
C LYS A 84 13.71 -4.66 4.98
N SER A 85 14.04 -3.96 3.89
CA SER A 85 13.52 -2.62 3.59
C SER A 85 11.99 -2.63 3.40
N MET A 86 11.46 -3.63 2.68
CA MET A 86 10.00 -3.78 2.53
C MET A 86 9.31 -4.12 3.85
N ALA A 87 9.87 -5.06 4.61
CA ALA A 87 9.33 -5.48 5.88
C ALA A 87 9.25 -4.32 6.89
N SER A 88 10.27 -3.45 6.95
CA SER A 88 10.26 -2.28 7.82
C SER A 88 9.23 -1.22 7.42
N LYS A 89 8.87 -1.11 6.13
CA LYS A 89 7.87 -0.13 5.67
C LYS A 89 6.44 -0.46 6.09
N VAL A 90 6.17 -1.74 6.37
CA VAL A 90 4.86 -2.23 6.82
C VAL A 90 4.91 -2.81 8.24
N ASP A 91 6.00 -2.59 8.96
CA ASP A 91 6.25 -3.06 10.32
C ASP A 91 5.96 -4.56 10.54
N VAL A 92 6.46 -5.39 9.62
CA VAL A 92 6.40 -6.85 9.74
C VAL A 92 7.78 -7.44 9.94
N GLY A 93 7.87 -8.58 10.64
CA GLY A 93 9.10 -9.35 10.71
C GLY A 93 9.46 -10.01 9.36
N ILE A 94 10.73 -10.38 9.19
CA ILE A 94 11.17 -11.14 8.02
C ILE A 94 10.92 -12.63 8.26
N LYS A 95 9.95 -13.21 7.55
CA LYS A 95 9.69 -14.66 7.54
C LYS A 95 9.94 -15.27 6.17
N LYS A 96 10.09 -16.60 6.12
CA LYS A 96 10.27 -17.34 4.87
C LYS A 96 9.07 -17.08 3.95
N GLY A 97 9.34 -16.70 2.70
CA GLY A 97 8.33 -16.43 1.67
C GLY A 97 7.87 -14.97 1.56
N TYR A 98 8.14 -14.11 2.54
CA TYR A 98 7.72 -12.70 2.48
C TYR A 98 8.43 -11.98 1.33
N PHE A 99 7.67 -11.19 0.58
CA PHE A 99 8.12 -10.40 -0.58
C PHE A 99 8.87 -11.22 -1.65
N LEU A 100 8.65 -12.53 -1.72
CA LEU A 100 9.41 -13.41 -2.62
C LEU A 100 9.18 -13.05 -4.08
N GLN A 101 7.94 -12.80 -4.48
CA GLN A 101 7.61 -12.47 -5.86
C GLN A 101 8.25 -11.14 -6.27
N VAL A 102 8.26 -10.15 -5.38
CA VAL A 102 8.88 -8.84 -5.63
C VAL A 102 10.39 -8.99 -5.86
N VAL A 103 11.07 -9.77 -5.02
CA VAL A 103 12.49 -10.05 -5.19
C VAL A 103 12.77 -10.70 -6.54
N LEU A 104 11.97 -11.67 -6.96
CA LEU A 104 12.16 -12.35 -8.25
C LEU A 104 11.95 -11.39 -9.42
N THR A 105 10.84 -10.65 -9.43
CA THR A 105 10.50 -9.74 -10.53
C THR A 105 11.52 -8.61 -10.68
N LYS A 106 11.96 -8.01 -9.57
CA LYS A 106 12.94 -6.90 -9.62
C LYS A 106 14.35 -7.37 -9.93
N HIS A 107 14.73 -8.61 -9.56
CA HIS A 107 16.03 -9.16 -9.93
C HIS A 107 16.09 -9.47 -11.44
N SER A 108 14.99 -9.94 -12.03
CA SER A 108 14.89 -10.16 -13.49
C SER A 108 14.99 -8.88 -14.33
N MET A 109 14.77 -7.70 -13.74
CA MET A 109 14.94 -6.41 -14.42
C MET A 109 16.40 -5.90 -14.43
N THR A 110 17.36 -6.65 -13.86
CA THR A 110 18.78 -6.26 -13.78
C THR A 110 19.67 -6.94 -14.83
N ILE A 111 19.10 -7.41 -15.95
CA ILE A 111 19.82 -8.05 -17.07
C ILE A 111 19.71 -7.17 -18.32
#